data_AF-A0A7L3EY01-F1
#
_entry.id   AF-A0A7L3EY01-F1
#
_cell.length_a   1.000
_cell.length_b   1.000
_cell.length_c   1.000
_cell.angle_alpha   90.00
_cell.angle_beta   90.00
_cell.angle_gamma   90.00
#
_symmetry.space_group_name_H-M   'P 1'
#
loop_
_entity.id
_entity.type
_entity.pdbx_description
1 polymer ?
#
loop_
_entity_poly.entity_id
_entity_poly.type
_entity_poly.pdbx_seq_one_letter_code
_entity_poly.pdbx_strand_id
1 'polypeptide(L)'
;EGTVTCSPLQPFTEYSVTIDLPPNTTIFSWLFTTEETVPDKPEELWLDPDRGSLRWNSLPSCNGEIIGYQLSIRASNARDRSVLETERLRLNGSVTEHRLPEHSPGSSYAVMIQGLTAAGAGPALLREFHTNSSGKLCC
;
A
#
# COMPACT_ATOMS: atom_id res chain seq x y z
N GLU A 1 8.56 -26.03 33.80
CA GLU A 1 8.42 -25.55 32.41
C GLU A 1 9.42 -24.44 32.15
N GLY A 2 10.00 -24.41 30.96
CA GLY A 2 10.85 -23.31 30.51
C GLY A 2 10.35 -22.84 29.16
N THR A 3 10.12 -21.53 29.02
CA THR A 3 9.80 -20.89 27.75
C THR A 3 11.05 -20.21 27.21
N VAL A 4 11.33 -20.42 25.92
CA VAL A 4 12.38 -19.71 25.19
C VAL A 4 11.68 -18.77 24.22
N THR A 5 11.98 -17.48 24.35
CA THR A 5 11.44 -16.45 23.46
C THR A 5 12.51 -16.04 22.47
N CYS A 6 12.20 -16.09 21.18
CA CYS A 6 13.07 -15.59 20.13
C CYS A 6 12.97 -14.05 20.03
N SER A 7 14.03 -13.41 19.54
CA SER A 7 14.00 -12.00 19.12
C SER A 7 12.91 -11.77 18.05
N PRO A 8 12.47 -10.52 17.83
CA PRO A 8 11.50 -10.22 16.77
C PRO A 8 11.95 -10.79 15.43
N LEU A 9 11.09 -11.61 14.83
CA LEU A 9 11.34 -12.27 13.55
C LEU A 9 10.74 -11.44 12.42
N GLN A 10 11.23 -11.65 11.20
CA GLN A 10 10.66 -11.01 10.02
C GLN A 10 9.21 -11.48 9.85
N PRO A 11 8.25 -10.58 9.59
CA PRO A 11 6.86 -10.96 9.32
C PRO A 11 6.75 -11.77 8.04
N PHE A 12 5.64 -12.51 7.90
CA PHE A 12 5.31 -13.29 6.71
C PHE A 12 6.48 -14.14 6.16
N THR A 13 7.23 -14.78 7.06
CA THR A 13 8.45 -15.52 6.74
C THR A 13 8.38 -16.90 7.39
N GLU A 14 8.75 -17.94 6.64
CA GLU A 14 8.87 -19.30 7.17
C GLU A 14 10.22 -19.48 7.87
N TYR A 15 10.16 -19.97 9.10
CA TYR A 15 11.32 -20.27 9.92
C TYR A 15 11.34 -21.75 10.30
N SER A 16 12.55 -22.31 10.36
CA SER A 16 12.81 -23.63 10.94
C SER A 16 13.35 -23.47 12.35
N VAL A 17 12.67 -24.07 13.33
CA VAL A 17 13.21 -24.19 14.70
C VAL A 17 13.71 -25.60 14.87
N THR A 18 14.96 -25.73 15.30
CA THR A 18 15.56 -27.00 15.68
C THR A 18 15.92 -26.98 17.16
N ILE A 19 15.70 -28.11 17.84
CA ILE A 19 16.16 -28.33 19.20
C ILE A 19 17.18 -29.45 19.14
N ASP A 20 18.41 -29.13 19.50
CA ASP A 20 19.54 -30.04 19.46
C ASP A 20 20.05 -30.35 20.87
N LEU A 21 20.32 -31.62 21.13
CA LEU A 21 21.07 -32.08 22.30
C LEU A 21 22.54 -32.27 21.93
N PRO A 22 23.48 -31.86 22.80
CA PRO A 22 24.87 -32.23 22.63
C PRO A 22 25.04 -33.76 22.60
N PRO A 23 25.96 -34.31 21.79
CA PRO A 23 26.93 -33.58 20.99
C PRO A 23 26.39 -33.01 19.67
N ASN A 24 25.35 -33.58 19.05
CA ASN A 24 24.73 -33.10 17.79
C ASN A 24 23.47 -33.94 17.45
N THR A 25 22.51 -34.07 18.36
CA THR A 25 21.27 -34.84 18.11
C THR A 25 20.08 -33.90 18.05
N THR A 26 19.52 -33.69 16.85
CA THR A 26 18.26 -32.98 16.69
C THR A 26 17.12 -33.83 17.23
N ILE A 27 16.53 -33.39 18.33
CA ILE A 27 15.40 -34.07 18.98
C ILE A 27 14.06 -33.54 18.50
N PHE A 28 14.06 -32.35 17.89
CA PHE A 28 12.85 -31.72 17.38
C PHE A 28 13.18 -30.75 16.25
N SER A 29 12.34 -30.73 15.23
CA SER A 29 12.37 -29.73 14.17
C SER A 29 10.94 -29.44 13.71
N TRP A 30 10.58 -28.17 13.60
CA TRP A 30 9.34 -27.76 12.97
C TRP A 30 9.57 -26.59 12.02
N LEU A 31 8.63 -26.41 11.10
CA LEU A 31 8.48 -25.18 10.33
C LEU A 31 7.32 -24.40 10.92
N PHE A 32 7.49 -23.09 11.02
CA PHE A 32 6.40 -22.18 11.35
C PHE A 32 6.52 -20.90 10.53
N THR A 33 5.39 -20.36 10.13
CA THR A 33 5.32 -19.08 9.43
C THR A 33 4.94 -18.00 10.43
N THR A 34 5.65 -16.87 10.39
CA THR A 34 5.29 -15.70 11.19
C THR A 34 4.03 -15.03 10.64
N GLU A 35 3.24 -14.44 11.54
CA GLU A 35 2.05 -13.68 11.18
C GLU A 35 2.38 -12.50 10.25
N GLU A 36 1.38 -12.08 9.47
CA GLU A 36 1.46 -10.86 8.67
C GLU A 36 1.46 -9.61 9.57
N THR A 37 2.04 -8.54 9.05
CA THR A 37 1.92 -7.19 9.57
C THR A 37 1.34 -6.27 8.50
N VAL A 38 1.05 -5.02 8.86
CA VAL A 38 0.56 -4.05 7.89
C VAL A 38 1.63 -3.76 6.83
N PRO A 39 1.25 -3.49 5.57
CA PRO A 39 2.22 -3.15 4.53
C PRO A 39 2.99 -1.87 4.83
N ASP A 40 4.11 -1.70 4.16
CA ASP A 40 4.79 -0.41 4.11
C ASP A 40 3.99 0.63 3.32
N LYS A 41 4.35 1.89 3.51
CA LYS A 41 3.77 3.02 2.79
C LYS A 41 4.13 2.91 1.30
N PRO A 42 3.19 3.10 0.36
CA PRO A 42 3.54 3.28 -1.05
C PRO A 42 4.60 4.37 -1.24
N GLU A 43 5.62 4.08 -2.04
CA GLU A 43 6.73 5.00 -2.27
C GLU A 43 6.34 6.11 -3.25
N GLU A 44 5.65 5.74 -4.32
CA GLU A 44 5.31 6.62 -5.42
C GLU A 44 3.85 6.50 -5.84
N LEU A 45 3.29 7.66 -6.18
CA LEU A 45 1.98 7.83 -6.78
C LEU A 45 2.11 8.99 -7.76
N TRP A 46 1.78 8.75 -9.02
CA TRP A 46 1.87 9.73 -10.09
C TRP A 46 0.61 9.71 -10.96
N LEU A 47 0.40 10.81 -11.69
CA LEU A 47 -0.63 10.87 -12.70
C LEU A 47 -0.02 10.65 -14.08
N ASP A 48 -0.62 9.75 -14.85
CA ASP A 48 -0.32 9.54 -16.26
C ASP A 48 -1.24 10.45 -17.08
N PRO A 49 -0.74 11.56 -17.66
CA PRO A 49 -1.55 12.53 -18.39
C PRO A 49 -2.04 11.99 -19.74
N ASP A 50 -1.34 11.02 -20.34
CA ASP A 50 -1.74 10.44 -21.62
C ASP A 50 -2.96 9.52 -21.46
N ARG A 51 -3.09 8.90 -20.28
CA ARG A 51 -4.19 7.99 -19.93
C ARG A 51 -5.27 8.61 -19.04
N GLY A 52 -4.99 9.74 -18.40
CA GLY A 52 -5.88 10.36 -17.41
C GLY A 52 -6.03 9.52 -16.14
N SER A 53 -4.99 8.77 -15.75
CA SER A 53 -5.06 7.80 -14.65
C SER A 53 -3.95 7.96 -13.62
N LEU A 54 -4.30 7.73 -12.36
CA LEU A 54 -3.36 7.57 -11.26
C LEU A 54 -2.66 6.22 -11.38
N ARG A 55 -1.36 6.19 -11.10
CA ARG A 55 -0.52 4.99 -11.12
C ARG A 55 0.42 4.96 -9.93
N TRP A 56 0.75 3.76 -9.49
CA TRP A 56 1.67 3.50 -8.37
C TRP A 56 2.39 2.18 -8.60
N ASN A 57 3.48 1.97 -7.86
CA ASN A 57 4.19 0.69 -7.85
C ASN A 57 3.50 -0.32 -6.92
N SER A 58 3.54 -1.60 -7.27
CA SER A 58 3.09 -2.67 -6.38
C SER A 58 3.93 -2.68 -5.10
N LEU A 59 3.30 -2.94 -3.95
CA LEU A 59 4.00 -3.04 -2.68
C LEU A 59 4.71 -4.39 -2.58
N PRO A 60 5.90 -4.44 -1.95
CA PRO A 60 6.55 -5.72 -1.66
C PRO A 60 5.72 -6.52 -0.65
N SER A 61 5.74 -7.84 -0.79
CA SER A 61 5.01 -8.76 0.10
C SER A 61 5.78 -9.12 1.37
N CYS A 62 6.81 -8.36 1.75
CA CYS A 62 7.69 -8.68 2.89
C CYS A 62 6.96 -8.71 4.23
N ASN A 63 5.86 -7.97 4.34
CA ASN A 63 5.05 -7.87 5.56
C ASN A 63 3.76 -8.70 5.48
N GLY A 64 3.48 -9.35 4.35
CA GLY A 64 2.24 -10.08 4.11
C GLY A 64 1.80 -10.04 2.65
N GLU A 65 0.77 -10.81 2.32
CA GLU A 65 0.16 -10.77 0.99
C GLU A 65 -0.61 -9.45 0.78
N ILE A 66 -0.32 -8.74 -0.31
CA ILE A 66 -1.05 -7.52 -0.66
C ILE A 66 -2.41 -7.88 -1.25
N ILE A 67 -3.44 -7.84 -0.42
CA ILE A 67 -4.81 -8.17 -0.81
C ILE A 67 -5.54 -7.00 -1.48
N GLY A 68 -5.05 -5.77 -1.32
CA GLY A 68 -5.69 -4.59 -1.90
C GLY A 68 -5.04 -3.25 -1.61
N TYR A 69 -5.64 -2.22 -2.19
CA TYR A 69 -5.33 -0.82 -1.95
C TYR A 69 -6.57 -0.05 -1.55
N GLN A 70 -6.42 0.91 -0.64
CA GLN A 70 -7.45 1.91 -0.36
C GLN A 70 -7.03 3.25 -0.95
N LEU A 71 -7.88 3.80 -1.81
CA LEU A 71 -7.68 5.12 -2.40
C LEU A 71 -8.74 6.07 -1.87
N SER A 72 -8.33 7.30 -1.52
CA SER A 72 -9.23 8.41 -1.25
C SER A 72 -8.84 9.57 -2.16
N ILE A 73 -9.75 9.97 -3.04
CA ILE A 73 -9.53 11.05 -4.00
C ILE A 73 -10.45 12.20 -3.61
N ARG A 74 -9.87 13.38 -3.38
CA ARG A 74 -10.63 14.60 -3.11
C ARG A 74 -10.38 15.59 -4.23
N ALA A 75 -11.39 15.84 -5.04
CA ALA A 75 -11.37 16.88 -6.05
C ALA A 75 -11.80 18.22 -5.42
N SER A 76 -11.06 19.27 -5.75
CA SER A 76 -11.35 20.63 -5.34
C SER A 76 -11.10 21.59 -6.49
N ASN A 77 -11.78 22.74 -6.48
CA ASN A 77 -11.52 23.79 -7.45
C ASN A 77 -10.14 24.43 -7.16
N ALA A 78 -9.30 24.56 -8.18
CA ALA A 78 -7.94 25.06 -8.01
C ALA A 78 -7.87 26.53 -7.55
N ARG A 79 -8.92 27.34 -7.79
CA ARG A 79 -8.94 28.76 -7.44
C ARG A 79 -9.34 29.02 -5.99
N ASP A 80 -10.46 28.44 -5.57
CA ASP A 80 -11.07 28.74 -4.26
C ASP A 80 -11.00 27.57 -3.27
N ARG A 81 -10.41 26.44 -3.69
CA ARG A 81 -10.24 25.21 -2.89
C ARG A 81 -11.56 24.64 -2.38
N SER A 82 -12.69 25.04 -2.98
CA SER A 82 -13.99 24.43 -2.68
C SER A 82 -13.97 22.96 -3.06
N VAL A 83 -14.49 22.10 -2.17
CA VAL A 83 -14.55 20.66 -2.43
C VAL A 83 -15.64 20.41 -3.44
N LEU A 84 -15.25 19.77 -4.54
CA LEU A 84 -16.19 19.35 -5.58
C LEU A 84 -16.69 17.95 -5.25
N GLU A 85 -15.77 17.01 -5.04
CA GLU A 85 -16.09 15.60 -4.88
C GLU A 85 -15.09 14.88 -3.97
N THR A 86 -15.54 13.84 -3.28
CA THR A 86 -14.66 12.92 -2.54
C THR A 86 -15.07 11.49 -2.81
N GLU A 87 -14.14 10.74 -3.36
CA GLU A 87 -14.31 9.33 -3.70
C GLU A 87 -13.42 8.47 -2.80
N ARG A 88 -13.94 7.33 -2.35
CA ARG A 88 -13.21 6.35 -1.53
C ARG A 88 -13.39 4.97 -2.13
N LEU A 89 -12.29 4.34 -2.47
CA LEU A 89 -12.25 3.12 -3.25
C LEU A 89 -11.42 2.05 -2.54
N ARG A 90 -11.83 0.80 -2.73
CA ARG A 90 -11.04 -0.37 -2.37
C ARG A 90 -10.76 -1.15 -3.66
N LEU A 91 -9.49 -1.25 -4.01
CA LEU A 91 -9.00 -1.91 -5.22
C LEU A 91 -8.34 -3.24 -4.84
N ASN A 92 -8.31 -4.18 -5.79
CA ASN A 92 -7.61 -5.45 -5.61
C ASN A 92 -6.09 -5.25 -5.60
N GLY A 93 -5.36 -6.17 -4.96
CA GLY A 93 -3.90 -6.07 -4.80
C GLY A 93 -3.11 -6.10 -6.11
N SER A 94 -3.70 -6.64 -7.18
CA SER A 94 -3.10 -6.65 -8.52
C SER A 94 -3.28 -5.34 -9.29
N VAL A 95 -4.06 -4.39 -8.76
CA VAL A 95 -4.37 -3.13 -9.44
C VAL A 95 -3.33 -2.08 -9.07
N THR A 96 -2.72 -1.50 -10.10
CA THR A 96 -1.70 -0.45 -9.98
C THR A 96 -2.04 0.80 -10.79
N GLU A 97 -3.29 0.92 -11.24
CA GLU A 97 -3.79 2.04 -12.04
C GLU A 97 -5.28 2.29 -11.73
N HIS A 98 -5.68 3.55 -11.66
CA HIS A 98 -7.08 3.95 -11.52
C HIS A 98 -7.35 5.25 -12.28
N ARG A 99 -8.40 5.27 -13.10
CA ARG A 99 -8.80 6.48 -13.86
C ARG A 99 -9.44 7.50 -12.93
N LEU A 100 -9.06 8.76 -13.06
CA LEU A 100 -9.73 9.83 -12.31
C LEU A 100 -11.16 10.04 -12.83
N PRO A 101 -12.11 10.46 -11.97
CA PRO A 101 -13.43 10.94 -12.40
C PRO A 101 -13.30 12.06 -13.43
N GLU A 102 -14.26 12.14 -14.35
CA GLU A 102 -14.22 13.04 -15.52
C GLU A 102 -13.78 14.47 -15.17
N HIS A 103 -12.79 14.94 -15.92
CA HIS A 103 -12.00 16.14 -15.67
C HIS A 103 -12.83 17.42 -15.80
N SER A 104 -13.02 18.16 -14.71
CA SER A 104 -13.33 19.60 -14.79
C SER A 104 -12.02 20.40 -14.94
N PRO A 105 -11.81 21.14 -16.04
CA PRO A 105 -10.62 21.96 -16.23
C PRO A 105 -10.42 22.93 -15.04
N GLY A 106 -9.21 22.98 -14.48
CA GLY A 106 -8.92 23.81 -13.30
C GLY A 106 -9.25 23.15 -11.96
N SER A 107 -9.22 21.82 -11.88
CA SER A 107 -9.40 21.07 -10.63
C SER A 107 -8.04 20.66 -10.03
N SER A 108 -7.97 20.66 -8.69
CA SER A 108 -6.89 20.11 -7.87
C SER A 108 -7.36 18.83 -7.19
N TYR A 109 -6.54 17.79 -7.23
CA TYR A 109 -6.84 16.48 -6.65
C TYR A 109 -5.88 16.19 -5.51
N ALA A 110 -6.40 15.95 -4.31
CA ALA A 110 -5.65 15.38 -3.21
C ALA A 110 -5.95 13.88 -3.13
N VAL A 111 -4.93 13.05 -3.33
CA VAL A 111 -5.05 11.60 -3.42
C VAL A 111 -4.28 10.95 -2.28
N MET A 112 -4.95 10.13 -1.50
CA MET A 112 -4.34 9.25 -0.50
C MET A 112 -4.40 7.81 -0.98
N ILE A 113 -3.30 7.07 -0.84
CA ILE A 113 -3.22 5.64 -1.13
C ILE A 113 -2.51 4.89 0.00
N GLN A 114 -3.06 3.74 0.40
CA GLN A 114 -2.43 2.82 1.35
C GLN A 114 -2.66 1.36 0.94
N GLY A 115 -1.70 0.49 1.27
CA GLY A 115 -1.80 -0.95 1.06
C GLY A 115 -2.59 -1.66 2.15
N LEU A 116 -3.09 -2.86 1.83
CA LEU A 116 -3.80 -3.74 2.73
C LEU A 116 -3.19 -5.16 2.72
N THR A 117 -2.99 -5.72 3.91
CA THR A 117 -2.76 -7.16 4.17
C THR A 117 -3.90 -7.72 5.02
N ALA A 118 -3.84 -9.01 5.37
CA ALA A 118 -4.80 -9.59 6.33
C ALA A 118 -4.67 -8.94 7.72
N ALA A 119 -3.48 -8.45 8.08
CA ALA A 119 -3.24 -7.71 9.32
C ALA A 119 -3.81 -6.28 9.33
N GLY A 120 -4.17 -5.73 8.17
CA GLY A 120 -4.86 -4.45 8.05
C GLY A 120 -4.19 -3.45 7.10
N ALA A 121 -4.49 -2.17 7.31
CA ALA A 121 -4.01 -1.08 6.45
C ALA A 121 -2.65 -0.53 6.90
N GLY A 122 -1.76 -0.38 5.92
CA GLY A 122 -0.46 0.27 6.10
C GLY A 122 -0.57 1.80 6.17
N PRO A 123 0.57 2.50 6.27
CA PRO A 123 0.61 3.95 6.21
C PRO A 123 0.19 4.48 4.84
N ALA A 124 -0.46 5.65 4.82
CA ALA A 124 -0.90 6.29 3.59
C ALA A 124 0.16 7.22 2.97
N LEU A 125 0.25 7.22 1.65
CA LEU A 125 0.92 8.24 0.85
C LEU A 125 -0.12 9.26 0.37
N LEU A 126 0.11 10.54 0.68
CA LEU A 126 -0.67 11.67 0.17
C LEU A 126 0.09 12.37 -0.96
N ARG A 127 -0.59 12.62 -2.09
CA ARG A 127 -0.10 13.44 -3.20
C ARG A 127 -1.17 14.40 -3.70
N GLU A 128 -0.73 15.57 -4.13
CA GLU A 128 -1.60 16.57 -4.76
C GLU A 128 -1.25 16.72 -6.25
N PHE A 129 -2.28 16.77 -7.10
CA PHE A 129 -2.15 16.96 -8.55
C PHE A 129 -2.99 18.15 -9.00
N HIS A 130 -2.51 18.89 -10.01
CA HIS A 130 -3.16 20.11 -10.52
C HIS A 130 -3.44 20.00 -12.02
N THR A 131 -4.69 20.20 -12.43
CA THR A 131 -5.06 20.19 -13.85
C THR A 131 -5.18 21.60 -14.43
N ASN A 132 -4.50 21.87 -15.54
CA ASN A 132 -4.58 23.16 -16.23
C ASN A 132 -5.79 23.23 -17.18
N SER A 133 -6.23 24.45 -17.49
CA SER A 133 -7.45 24.78 -18.25
C SER A 133 -7.49 24.27 -19.70
N SER A 134 -6.40 23.71 -20.24
CA SER A 134 -6.31 23.11 -21.57
C SER A 134 -6.49 21.58 -21.59
N GLY A 135 -6.80 20.95 -20.45
CA GLY A 135 -6.82 19.49 -20.32
C GLY A 135 -5.43 18.85 -20.34
N LYS A 136 -4.36 19.65 -20.46
CA LYS A 136 -2.97 19.20 -20.39
C LYS A 136 -2.37 19.63 -19.05
N LEU A 137 -1.95 18.67 -18.24
CA LEU A 137 -1.37 18.94 -16.92
C LEU A 137 0.03 19.54 -17.03
N CYS A 138 0.35 20.50 -16.17
CA CYS A 138 1.71 20.99 -15.96
C CYS A 138 2.34 20.29 -14.75
N CYS A 139 3.60 19.90 -14.90
CA CYS A 139 4.46 19.28 -13.90
C CYS A 139 4.95 20.30 -12.86
#